data_AF-A0A2D7VX49-F1
#
_entry.id   AF-A0A2D7VX49-F1
#
_cell.length_a   1.000
_cell.length_b   1.000
_cell.length_c   1.000
_cell.angle_alpha   90.00
_cell.angle_beta   90.00
_cell.angle_gamma   90.00
#
_symmetry.space_group_name_H-M   'P 1'
#
loop_
_entity.id
_entity.type
_entity.pdbx_description
1 polymer ?
#
loop_
_entity_poly.entity_id
_entity_poly.type
_entity_poly.pdbx_seq_one_letter_code
_entity_poly.pdbx_strand_id
1 'polypeptide(L)'
;MSAIFGGYSVFNGGFYAGNWDIQMKKRKDKIKRTSCACEKCRHGCQNLTGYLLPEDLPGYMSESWQGEHGQSGRAVFWWAEKNLLASEGALVARGGEFFRIPTLVPATRENGHCVHYVGERCAVHKSSPAGCRLFNACALGQKAAKQETLANALQHRLAGFWANDPTTPAESLYKEIWGHLWAIGKRRENVAELGKQYSAGVK
;
A
#
# COMPACT_ATOMS: atom_id res chain seq x y z
N MET A 1 24.41 43.94 2.82
CA MET A 1 25.21 43.42 1.68
C MET A 1 25.31 41.91 1.83
N SER A 2 24.72 41.21 0.87
CA SER A 2 24.75 39.76 0.71
C SER A 2 26.17 39.24 0.47
N ALA A 3 26.47 38.05 0.97
CA ALA A 3 27.32 37.08 0.28
C ALA A 3 27.04 35.66 0.81
N ILE A 4 26.36 34.90 -0.03
CA ILE A 4 26.23 33.44 -0.05
C ILE A 4 27.54 32.89 -0.62
N PHE A 5 28.05 31.76 -0.11
CA PHE A 5 28.83 30.68 -0.77
C PHE A 5 29.38 29.81 0.39
N GLY A 6 29.39 28.49 0.40
CA GLY A 6 29.12 27.45 -0.57
C GLY A 6 29.74 26.19 0.04
N GLY A 7 28.91 25.26 0.51
CA GLY A 7 29.35 24.00 1.10
C GLY A 7 28.70 22.84 0.36
N TYR A 8 29.30 22.45 -0.76
CA TYR A 8 28.89 21.27 -1.52
C TYR A 8 29.19 20.02 -0.70
N SER A 9 28.15 19.40 -0.12
CA SER A 9 28.24 18.03 0.37
C SER A 9 28.18 17.08 -0.83
N VAL A 10 29.35 16.55 -1.19
CA VAL A 10 29.50 15.47 -2.16
C VAL A 10 28.96 14.17 -1.53
N PHE A 11 27.67 13.90 -1.72
CA PHE A 11 27.14 12.55 -1.48
C PHE A 11 27.59 11.67 -2.64
N ASN A 12 28.65 10.89 -2.37
CA ASN A 12 29.12 9.83 -3.24
C ASN A 12 27.96 8.85 -3.50
N GLY A 13 27.56 8.77 -4.77
CA GLY A 13 26.61 7.79 -5.28
C GLY A 13 27.18 6.38 -5.19
N GLY A 14 26.71 5.62 -4.20
CA GLY A 14 26.82 4.17 -4.18
C GLY A 14 25.72 3.55 -5.03
N PHE A 15 26.13 2.85 -6.08
CA PHE A 15 25.30 2.08 -7.00
C PHE A 15 24.42 1.05 -6.26
N TYR A 16 23.10 1.22 -6.30
CA TYR A 16 22.15 0.14 -5.96
C TYR A 16 21.75 -0.61 -7.23
N ALA A 17 22.70 -1.37 -7.79
CA ALA A 17 22.39 -2.48 -8.69
C ALA A 17 22.26 -3.75 -7.83
N GLY A 18 21.30 -3.76 -6.91
CA GLY A 18 20.98 -4.94 -6.12
C GLY A 18 20.02 -5.83 -6.89
N ASN A 19 20.47 -7.04 -7.25
CA ASN A 19 19.60 -8.12 -7.71
C ASN A 19 18.57 -8.40 -6.59
N TRP A 20 17.32 -8.03 -6.81
CA TRP A 20 16.21 -8.23 -5.88
C TRP A 20 15.73 -9.68 -5.91
N ASP A 21 16.60 -10.63 -5.57
CA ASP A 21 16.20 -12.02 -5.35
C ASP A 21 15.56 -12.13 -3.95
N ILE A 22 14.35 -11.58 -3.84
CA ILE A 22 13.58 -11.55 -2.61
C ILE A 22 13.06 -12.96 -2.34
N GLN A 23 13.73 -13.68 -1.43
CA GLN A 23 13.19 -14.90 -0.84
C GLN A 23 11.88 -14.59 -0.11
N MET A 24 10.77 -14.73 -0.82
CA MET A 24 9.43 -14.67 -0.24
C MET A 24 9.24 -15.87 0.70
N LYS A 25 9.45 -15.68 2.00
CA LYS A 25 9.07 -16.69 3.01
C LYS A 25 7.58 -17.01 2.83
N LYS A 26 7.27 -18.26 2.47
CA LYS A 26 5.88 -18.75 2.29
C LYS A 26 5.07 -18.54 3.57
N ARG A 27 4.01 -17.73 3.50
CA ARG A 27 3.01 -17.60 4.57
C ARG A 27 2.39 -18.97 4.88
N LYS A 28 2.35 -19.34 6.16
CA LYS A 28 1.73 -20.59 6.64
C LYS A 28 0.19 -20.48 6.62
N ASP A 29 -0.34 -19.27 6.71
CA ASP A 29 -1.79 -19.00 6.68
C ASP A 29 -2.26 -18.79 5.23
N LYS A 30 -2.70 -19.86 4.58
CA LYS A 30 -3.15 -19.85 3.17
C LYS A 30 -4.58 -19.32 3.05
N ILE A 31 -4.81 -18.04 3.33
CA ILE A 31 -6.01 -17.39 2.79
C ILE A 31 -5.79 -17.23 1.29
N LYS A 32 -6.61 -17.94 0.52
CA LYS A 32 -6.57 -17.89 -0.94
C LYS A 32 -6.88 -16.46 -1.38
N ARG A 33 -6.12 -15.97 -2.36
CA ARG A 33 -6.42 -14.69 -3.01
C ARG A 33 -7.87 -14.70 -3.48
N THR A 34 -8.57 -13.58 -3.30
CA THR A 34 -9.85 -13.38 -3.96
C THR A 34 -9.66 -13.19 -5.46
N SER A 35 -10.46 -13.91 -6.22
CA SER A 35 -10.63 -13.73 -7.67
C SER A 35 -12.02 -13.19 -8.01
N CYS A 36 -12.83 -12.81 -7.00
CA CYS A 36 -14.19 -12.35 -7.23
C CYS A 36 -14.18 -10.95 -7.86
N ALA A 37 -14.88 -10.81 -8.98
CA ALA A 37 -15.07 -9.54 -9.69
C ALA A 37 -16.55 -9.12 -9.73
N CYS A 38 -17.37 -9.59 -8.78
CA CYS A 38 -18.75 -9.15 -8.67
C CYS A 38 -18.82 -7.65 -8.37
N GLU A 39 -19.99 -7.04 -8.61
CA GLU A 39 -20.23 -5.61 -8.40
C GLU A 39 -19.79 -5.12 -7.01
N LYS A 40 -20.17 -5.85 -5.95
CA LYS A 40 -19.75 -5.54 -4.57
C LYS A 40 -18.22 -5.50 -4.42
N CYS A 41 -17.50 -6.44 -5.02
CA CYS A 41 -16.04 -6.47 -4.96
C CYS A 41 -15.40 -5.36 -5.82
N ARG A 42 -16.05 -4.93 -6.91
CA ARG A 42 -15.57 -3.80 -7.72
C ARG A 42 -15.65 -2.47 -6.99
N HIS A 43 -16.60 -2.30 -6.07
CA HIS A 43 -16.72 -1.08 -5.27
C HIS A 43 -15.47 -0.75 -4.43
N GLY A 44 -14.70 -1.75 -4.01
CA GLY A 44 -13.40 -1.49 -3.35
C GLY A 44 -12.41 -0.80 -4.30
N CYS A 45 -12.39 -1.18 -5.57
CA CYS A 45 -11.55 -0.53 -6.58
C CYS A 45 -12.07 0.86 -6.98
N GLN A 46 -13.36 1.14 -6.80
CA GLN A 46 -13.96 2.43 -7.15
C GLN A 46 -13.88 3.45 -6.01
N ASN A 47 -13.94 3.01 -4.76
CA ASN A 47 -14.14 3.92 -3.62
C ASN A 47 -13.09 3.76 -2.52
N LEU A 48 -12.68 2.54 -2.16
CA LEU A 48 -11.81 2.31 -1.00
C LEU A 48 -10.81 1.20 -1.25
N THR A 49 -9.64 1.59 -1.75
CA THR A 49 -8.56 0.64 -2.04
C THR A 49 -7.91 0.11 -0.76
N GLY A 50 -7.61 -1.18 -0.76
CA GLY A 50 -6.94 -1.84 0.34
C GLY A 50 -5.46 -1.47 0.46
N TYR A 51 -4.93 -1.57 1.68
CA TYR A 51 -3.53 -1.25 2.00
C TYR A 51 -2.54 -2.31 1.50
N LEU A 52 -1.31 -1.87 1.28
CA LEU A 52 -0.13 -2.70 1.01
C LEU A 52 0.53 -3.09 2.33
N LEU A 53 0.98 -4.35 2.43
CA LEU A 53 2.01 -4.74 3.39
C LEU A 53 3.41 -4.46 2.79
N PRO A 54 4.47 -4.38 3.61
CA PRO A 54 5.84 -4.21 3.11
C PRO A 54 6.22 -5.25 2.06
N GLU A 55 5.84 -6.52 2.23
CA GLU A 55 6.14 -7.58 1.26
C GLU A 55 5.37 -7.47 -0.07
N ASP A 56 4.32 -6.64 -0.13
CA ASP A 56 3.56 -6.45 -1.37
C ASP A 56 4.26 -5.50 -2.34
N LEU A 57 5.06 -4.58 -1.79
CA LEU A 57 5.66 -3.48 -2.54
C LEU A 57 6.47 -3.96 -3.76
N PRO A 58 7.34 -4.99 -3.67
CA PRO A 58 8.14 -5.42 -4.83
C PRO A 58 7.29 -5.97 -5.98
N GLY A 59 6.31 -6.84 -5.67
CA GLY A 59 5.42 -7.40 -6.68
C GLY A 59 4.49 -6.35 -7.28
N TYR A 60 3.94 -5.48 -6.43
CA TYR A 60 3.07 -4.39 -6.87
C TYR A 60 3.81 -3.40 -7.77
N MET A 61 5.04 -3.03 -7.40
CA MET A 61 5.90 -2.20 -8.22
C MET A 61 6.22 -2.88 -9.55
N SER A 62 6.70 -4.13 -9.54
CA SER A 62 7.04 -4.86 -10.76
C SER A 62 5.88 -4.97 -11.76
N GLU A 63 4.64 -5.10 -11.30
CA GLU A 63 3.47 -5.25 -12.17
C GLU A 63 2.89 -3.91 -12.65
N SER A 64 3.05 -2.84 -11.86
CA SER A 64 2.55 -1.51 -12.20
C SER A 64 3.58 -0.62 -12.89
N TRP A 65 4.85 -1.02 -12.90
CA TRP A 65 5.92 -0.26 -13.52
C TRP A 65 5.79 -0.29 -15.04
N GLN A 66 5.51 0.86 -15.64
CA GLN A 66 5.37 1.03 -17.09
C GLN A 66 6.50 1.88 -17.70
N GLY A 67 7.59 2.15 -16.95
CA GLY A 67 8.57 3.19 -17.28
C GLY A 67 9.92 2.71 -17.81
N GLU A 68 10.41 3.43 -18.83
CA GLU A 68 11.71 3.36 -19.52
C GLU A 68 12.92 3.73 -18.65
N HIS A 69 12.69 4.36 -17.51
CA HIS A 69 13.73 4.72 -16.55
C HIS A 69 14.08 3.48 -15.72
N GLY A 70 15.33 3.02 -15.80
CA GLY A 70 15.82 1.92 -14.98
C GLY A 70 15.56 2.15 -13.48
N GLN A 71 15.73 1.09 -12.67
CA GLN A 71 15.41 1.07 -11.24
C GLN A 71 16.42 1.87 -10.37
N SER A 72 16.69 3.12 -10.73
CA SER A 72 17.43 4.05 -9.88
C SER A 72 16.58 4.47 -8.68
N GLY A 73 17.21 4.87 -7.57
CA GLY A 73 16.50 5.30 -6.35
C GLY A 73 15.48 6.40 -6.61
N ARG A 74 15.80 7.39 -7.47
CA ARG A 74 14.86 8.47 -7.84
C ARG A 74 13.67 7.97 -8.66
N ALA A 75 13.86 6.95 -9.50
CA ALA A 75 12.76 6.38 -10.28
C ALA A 75 11.71 5.72 -9.38
N VAL A 76 12.12 5.12 -8.25
CA VAL A 76 11.19 4.48 -7.30
C VAL A 76 10.24 5.49 -6.67
N PHE A 77 10.75 6.64 -6.20
CA PHE A 77 9.90 7.69 -5.63
C PHE A 77 8.97 8.30 -6.67
N TRP A 78 9.45 8.51 -7.90
CA TRP A 78 8.59 8.99 -9.00
C TRP A 78 7.47 8.01 -9.34
N TRP A 79 7.77 6.71 -9.35
CA TRP A 79 6.75 5.68 -9.49
C TRP A 79 5.74 5.72 -8.33
N ALA A 80 6.23 5.86 -7.09
CA ALA A 80 5.37 5.88 -5.91
C ALA A 80 4.42 7.08 -5.92
N GLU A 81 4.89 8.27 -6.30
CA GLU A 81 4.06 9.50 -6.43
C GLU A 81 2.89 9.34 -7.40
N LYS A 82 3.04 8.47 -8.41
CA LYS A 82 2.00 8.18 -9.40
C LYS A 82 1.05 7.07 -8.96
N ASN A 83 1.54 6.08 -8.20
CA ASN A 83 0.83 4.83 -7.97
C ASN A 83 0.34 4.64 -6.53
N LEU A 84 0.81 5.44 -5.58
CA LEU A 84 0.55 5.28 -4.16
C LEU A 84 0.12 6.58 -3.49
N LEU A 85 -0.52 6.43 -2.33
CA LEU A 85 -0.80 7.50 -1.37
C LEU A 85 -0.38 7.03 0.03
N ALA A 86 0.12 7.97 0.83
CA ALA A 86 0.33 7.76 2.26
C ALA A 86 -1.01 7.87 3.00
N SER A 87 -1.43 6.82 3.67
CA SER A 87 -2.62 6.81 4.52
C SER A 87 -2.21 6.79 5.99
N GLU A 88 -2.95 7.53 6.82
CA GLU A 88 -2.90 7.37 8.28
C GLU A 88 -3.26 5.94 8.70
N GLY A 89 -4.00 5.24 7.84
CA GLY A 89 -4.34 3.83 7.97
C GLY A 89 -5.37 3.53 9.06
N ALA A 90 -5.33 2.32 9.59
CA ALA A 90 -6.36 1.80 10.47
C ALA A 90 -6.21 2.36 11.89
N LEU A 91 -7.30 2.86 12.47
CA LEU A 91 -7.40 3.16 13.90
C LEU A 91 -7.63 1.83 14.65
N VAL A 92 -6.69 1.47 15.52
CA VAL A 92 -6.72 0.23 16.30
C VAL A 92 -6.63 0.55 17.79
N ALA A 93 -7.13 -0.36 18.62
CA ALA A 93 -7.01 -0.28 20.08
C ALA A 93 -6.00 -1.31 20.60
N ARG A 94 -5.09 -0.91 21.50
CA ARG A 94 -4.19 -1.82 22.23
C ARG A 94 -4.04 -1.34 23.65
N GLY A 95 -4.35 -2.20 24.61
CA GLY A 95 -4.22 -1.86 26.04
C GLY A 95 -5.09 -0.66 26.48
N GLY A 96 -6.22 -0.42 25.80
CA GLY A 96 -7.11 0.71 26.08
C GLY A 96 -6.76 2.01 25.34
N GLU A 97 -5.60 2.08 24.69
CA GLU A 97 -5.19 3.23 23.89
C GLU A 97 -5.51 3.04 22.41
N PHE A 98 -5.95 4.11 21.76
CA PHE A 98 -6.19 4.14 20.31
C PHE A 98 -5.00 4.76 19.58
N PHE A 99 -4.53 4.09 18.54
CA PHE A 99 -3.50 4.63 17.65
C PHE A 99 -3.78 4.25 16.20
N ARG A 100 -3.19 5.01 15.27
CA ARG A 100 -3.30 4.73 13.85
C ARG A 100 -2.06 4.01 13.33
N ILE A 101 -2.27 3.02 12.47
CA ILE A 101 -1.18 2.28 11.83
C ILE A 101 -0.98 2.81 10.41
N PRO A 102 0.11 3.53 10.10
CA PRO A 102 0.29 4.11 8.79
C PRO A 102 0.38 3.04 7.68
N THR A 103 -0.11 3.36 6.49
CA THR A 103 -0.16 2.43 5.36
C THR A 103 0.09 3.13 4.04
N LEU A 104 0.66 2.40 3.08
CA LEU A 104 0.59 2.74 1.67
C LEU A 104 -0.68 2.14 1.07
N VAL A 105 -1.40 2.92 0.26
CA VAL A 105 -2.58 2.48 -0.49
C VAL A 105 -2.42 2.86 -1.96
N PRO A 106 -3.05 2.13 -2.92
CA PRO A 106 -3.07 2.54 -4.31
C PRO A 106 -3.62 3.96 -4.48
N ALA A 107 -3.00 4.75 -5.34
CA ALA A 107 -3.49 6.07 -5.72
C ALA A 107 -4.88 6.00 -6.36
N THR A 108 -5.57 7.14 -6.34
CA THR A 108 -6.89 7.31 -6.97
C THR A 108 -6.85 8.40 -8.01
N ARG A 109 -7.65 8.22 -9.07
CA ARG A 109 -7.91 9.22 -10.10
C ARG A 109 -8.86 10.29 -9.56
N GLU A 110 -9.08 11.35 -10.32
CA GLU A 110 -10.00 12.44 -9.98
C GLU A 110 -11.43 11.96 -9.73
N ASN A 111 -11.87 10.89 -10.41
CA ASN A 111 -13.18 10.26 -10.20
C ASN A 111 -13.25 9.33 -8.98
N GLY A 112 -12.23 9.33 -8.12
CA GLY A 112 -12.16 8.47 -6.92
C GLY A 112 -11.70 7.03 -7.18
N HIS A 113 -11.71 6.55 -8.42
CA HIS A 113 -11.33 5.18 -8.73
C HIS A 113 -9.83 4.94 -8.53
N CYS A 114 -9.48 3.72 -8.11
CA CYS A 114 -8.10 3.23 -8.12
C CYS A 114 -7.44 3.47 -9.48
N VAL A 115 -6.18 3.93 -9.49
CA VAL A 115 -5.41 4.13 -10.74
C VAL A 115 -5.29 2.85 -11.58
N HIS A 116 -5.37 1.68 -10.93
CA HIS A 116 -5.33 0.38 -11.60
C HIS A 116 -6.70 -0.22 -11.96
N TYR A 117 -7.81 0.50 -11.75
CA TYR A 117 -9.13 0.05 -12.19
C TYR A 117 -9.35 0.39 -13.67
N VAL A 118 -9.26 -0.62 -14.55
CA VAL A 118 -9.31 -0.48 -16.01
C VAL A 118 -10.23 -1.54 -16.58
N GLY A 119 -11.20 -1.14 -17.41
CA GLY A 119 -12.14 -2.08 -18.05
C GLY A 119 -12.87 -2.97 -17.05
N GLU A 120 -13.34 -2.39 -15.93
CA GLU A 120 -14.00 -3.08 -14.82
C GLU A 120 -13.16 -4.13 -14.08
N ARG A 121 -11.84 -4.16 -14.32
CA ARG A 121 -10.91 -5.11 -13.72
C ARG A 121 -9.72 -4.40 -13.11
N CYS A 122 -9.02 -5.11 -12.22
CA CYS A 122 -7.77 -4.62 -11.64
C CYS A 122 -6.61 -4.98 -12.58
N ALA A 123 -5.92 -3.98 -13.11
CA ALA A 123 -4.77 -4.17 -14.00
C ALA A 123 -3.57 -4.84 -13.29
N VAL A 124 -3.50 -4.74 -11.97
CA VAL A 124 -2.45 -5.35 -11.13
C VAL A 124 -2.99 -6.52 -10.30
N HIS A 125 -4.00 -7.23 -10.79
CA HIS A 125 -4.73 -8.22 -9.99
C HIS A 125 -3.82 -9.34 -9.43
N LYS A 126 -2.74 -9.70 -10.13
CA LYS A 126 -1.84 -10.78 -9.70
C LYS A 126 -0.98 -10.33 -8.51
N SER A 127 -0.54 -9.07 -8.49
CA SER A 127 0.24 -8.48 -7.40
C SER A 127 -0.53 -7.45 -6.58
N SER A 128 -1.87 -7.53 -6.59
CA SER A 128 -2.68 -6.54 -5.87
C SER A 128 -2.39 -6.56 -4.35
N PRO A 129 -2.53 -5.40 -3.68
CA PRO A 129 -2.21 -5.23 -2.26
C PRO A 129 -2.92 -6.23 -1.35
N ALA A 130 -2.36 -6.53 -0.18
CA ALA A 130 -2.98 -7.40 0.82
C ALA A 130 -4.45 -7.03 1.11
N GLY A 131 -4.73 -5.74 1.32
CA GLY A 131 -6.07 -5.23 1.56
C GLY A 131 -7.06 -5.49 0.41
N CYS A 132 -6.57 -5.59 -0.82
CA CYS A 132 -7.40 -5.89 -2.00
C CYS A 132 -7.52 -7.40 -2.25
N ARG A 133 -6.43 -8.16 -2.07
CA ARG A 133 -6.38 -9.58 -2.46
C ARG A 133 -6.93 -10.53 -1.42
N LEU A 134 -7.04 -10.13 -0.14
CA LEU A 134 -7.41 -11.03 0.95
C LEU A 134 -8.84 -10.79 1.47
N PHE A 135 -9.45 -9.66 1.11
CA PHE A 135 -10.74 -9.22 1.62
C PHE A 135 -11.74 -9.05 0.47
N ASN A 136 -12.95 -9.58 0.63
CA ASN A 136 -13.97 -9.58 -0.42
C ASN A 136 -15.22 -8.98 0.18
N ALA A 137 -15.74 -7.93 -0.46
CA ALA A 137 -16.96 -7.27 -0.02
C ALA A 137 -18.18 -8.22 0.07
N CYS A 138 -18.19 -9.26 -0.76
CA CYS A 138 -19.28 -10.24 -0.82
C CYS A 138 -19.05 -11.47 0.08
N ALA A 139 -18.03 -11.47 0.96
CA ALA A 139 -17.83 -12.58 1.89
C ALA A 139 -18.97 -12.62 2.93
N LEU A 140 -19.54 -13.79 3.16
CA LEU A 140 -20.63 -14.01 4.14
C LEU A 140 -20.31 -15.18 5.08
N GLY A 141 -20.96 -15.19 6.24
CA GLY A 141 -20.84 -16.25 7.24
C GLY A 141 -19.40 -16.55 7.64
N GLN A 142 -19.01 -17.83 7.62
CA GLN A 142 -17.67 -18.26 8.01
C GLN A 142 -16.54 -17.61 7.20
N LYS A 143 -16.78 -17.22 5.93
CA LYS A 143 -15.76 -16.54 5.12
C LYS A 143 -15.50 -15.12 5.63
N ALA A 144 -16.55 -14.41 6.03
CA ALA A 144 -16.43 -13.08 6.63
C ALA A 144 -15.66 -13.13 7.96
N ALA A 145 -16.01 -14.08 8.84
CA ALA A 145 -15.31 -14.26 10.13
C ALA A 145 -13.81 -14.58 9.95
N LYS A 146 -13.46 -15.40 8.95
CA LYS A 146 -12.04 -15.68 8.61
C LYS A 146 -11.32 -14.44 8.11
N GLN A 147 -12.00 -13.58 7.34
CA GLN A 147 -11.44 -12.32 6.88
C GLN A 147 -11.23 -11.37 8.06
N GLU A 148 -12.17 -11.23 8.97
CA GLU A 148 -12.01 -10.41 10.17
C GLU A 148 -10.81 -10.84 11.03
N THR A 149 -10.69 -12.15 11.29
CA THR A 149 -9.55 -12.73 12.01
C THR A 149 -8.22 -12.38 11.33
N LEU A 150 -8.18 -12.47 10.00
CA LEU A 150 -7.00 -12.10 9.22
C LEU A 150 -6.71 -10.59 9.29
N ALA A 151 -7.74 -9.74 9.20
CA ALA A 151 -7.58 -8.30 9.27
C ALA A 151 -6.87 -7.90 10.56
N ASN A 152 -7.33 -8.45 11.69
CA ASN A 152 -6.71 -8.23 13.01
C ASN A 152 -5.25 -8.70 13.03
N ALA A 153 -4.96 -9.91 12.55
CA ALA A 153 -3.60 -10.44 12.51
C ALA A 153 -2.65 -9.57 11.66
N LEU A 154 -3.12 -9.09 10.50
CA LEU A 154 -2.33 -8.22 9.63
C LEU A 154 -2.10 -6.84 10.22
N GLN A 155 -3.11 -6.27 10.90
CA GLN A 155 -2.97 -4.99 11.61
C GLN A 155 -1.96 -5.11 12.75
N HIS A 156 -2.03 -6.17 13.57
CA HIS A 156 -1.03 -6.42 14.62
C HIS A 156 0.39 -6.52 14.06
N ARG A 157 0.56 -7.25 12.96
CA ARG A 157 1.86 -7.37 12.29
C ARG A 157 2.35 -6.02 11.76
N LEU A 158 1.47 -5.22 11.17
CA LEU A 158 1.84 -3.91 10.63
C LEU A 158 2.18 -2.92 11.75
N ALA A 159 1.47 -2.97 12.89
CA ALA A 159 1.83 -2.22 14.08
C ALA A 159 3.23 -2.61 14.59
N GLY A 160 3.54 -3.91 14.62
CA GLY A 160 4.87 -4.41 14.95
C GLY A 160 5.95 -3.91 13.96
N PHE A 161 5.67 -3.93 12.66
CA PHE A 161 6.58 -3.39 11.64
C PHE A 161 6.91 -1.89 11.87
N TRP A 162 5.91 -1.08 12.23
CA TRP A 162 6.15 0.34 12.50
C TRP A 162 6.92 0.59 13.79
N ALA A 163 6.71 -0.24 14.81
CA ALA A 163 7.37 -0.12 16.10
C ALA A 163 8.85 -0.58 16.13
N ASN A 164 9.29 -1.33 15.13
CA ASN A 164 10.65 -1.90 15.07
C ASN A 164 11.43 -1.34 13.88
N ASP A 165 12.76 -1.44 13.94
CA ASP A 165 13.61 -1.11 12.80
C ASP A 165 13.37 -2.06 11.61
N PRO A 166 13.47 -1.56 10.37
CA PRO A 166 13.31 -2.39 9.20
C PRO A 166 14.39 -3.48 9.16
N THR A 167 13.97 -4.72 8.95
CA THR A 167 14.87 -5.89 8.89
C THR A 167 15.17 -6.33 7.47
N THR A 168 14.47 -5.75 6.49
CA THR A 168 14.66 -6.04 5.07
C THR A 168 14.70 -4.75 4.25
N PRO A 169 15.34 -4.76 3.06
CA PRO A 169 15.34 -3.60 2.16
C PRO A 169 13.92 -3.17 1.75
N ALA A 170 13.00 -4.12 1.55
CA ALA A 170 11.60 -3.81 1.23
C ALA A 170 10.88 -3.07 2.37
N GLU A 171 11.19 -3.42 3.62
CA GLU A 171 10.67 -2.74 4.81
C GLU A 171 11.21 -1.31 4.94
N SER A 172 12.52 -1.10 4.70
CA SER A 172 13.11 0.24 4.69
C SER A 172 12.46 1.11 3.62
N LEU A 173 12.43 0.59 2.38
CA LEU A 173 11.84 1.30 1.24
C LEU A 173 10.37 1.64 1.47
N TYR A 174 9.60 0.75 2.11
CA TYR A 174 8.21 1.03 2.45
C TYR A 174 8.08 2.25 3.37
N LYS A 175 8.90 2.32 4.45
CA LYS A 175 8.89 3.46 5.38
C LYS A 175 9.33 4.75 4.68
N GLU A 176 10.37 4.67 3.85
CA GLU A 176 10.89 5.80 3.07
C GLU A 176 9.85 6.36 2.10
N ILE A 177 9.19 5.49 1.32
CA ILE A 177 8.11 5.89 0.41
C ILE A 177 6.96 6.53 1.18
N TRP A 178 6.54 5.93 2.30
CA TRP A 178 5.46 6.49 3.11
C TRP A 178 5.83 7.89 3.63
N GLY A 179 7.04 8.06 4.19
CA GLY A 179 7.53 9.34 4.69
C GLY A 179 7.63 10.39 3.59
N HIS A 180 8.15 10.01 2.42
CA HIS A 180 8.22 10.89 1.25
C HIS A 180 6.85 11.38 0.82
N LEU A 181 5.91 10.47 0.55
CA LEU A 181 4.56 10.81 0.13
C LEU A 181 3.83 11.66 1.17
N TRP A 182 4.02 11.37 2.45
CA TRP A 182 3.47 12.16 3.54
C TRP A 182 4.00 13.60 3.55
N ALA A 183 5.31 13.77 3.38
CA ALA A 183 5.98 15.07 3.39
C ALA A 183 5.53 15.97 2.24
N ILE A 184 5.30 15.39 1.05
CA ILE A 184 4.86 16.14 -0.14
C ILE A 184 3.33 16.30 -0.23
N GLY A 185 2.57 15.86 0.79
CA GLY A 185 1.11 15.97 0.82
C GLY A 185 0.36 14.97 -0.06
N LYS A 186 1.01 13.94 -0.60
CA LYS A 186 0.36 12.83 -1.34
C LYS A 186 -0.28 11.85 -0.38
N ARG A 187 -1.39 12.29 0.22
CA ARG A 187 -2.08 11.57 1.30
C ARG A 187 -3.41 11.00 0.84
N ARG A 188 -3.83 9.91 1.47
CA ARG A 188 -5.21 9.44 1.41
C ARG A 188 -6.03 10.29 2.37
N GLU A 189 -6.86 11.16 1.81
CA GLU A 189 -7.82 11.98 2.56
C GLU A 189 -9.20 11.29 2.61
N ASN A 190 -10.08 11.81 3.46
CA ASN A 190 -11.51 11.46 3.51
C ASN A 190 -11.83 9.96 3.68
N VAL A 191 -10.96 9.21 4.37
CA VAL A 191 -11.13 7.76 4.60
C VAL A 191 -12.51 7.42 5.17
N ALA A 192 -13.02 8.23 6.09
CA ALA A 192 -14.34 8.03 6.68
C ALA A 192 -15.49 8.18 5.66
N GLU A 193 -15.39 9.14 4.74
CA GLU A 193 -16.37 9.34 3.68
C GLU A 193 -16.31 8.22 2.64
N LEU A 194 -15.11 7.87 2.18
CA LEU A 194 -14.88 6.75 1.28
C LEU A 194 -15.39 5.43 1.87
N GLY A 195 -15.26 5.27 3.19
CA GLY A 195 -15.85 4.17 3.94
C GLY A 195 -17.38 4.14 3.83
N LYS A 196 -18.04 5.29 3.98
CA LYS A 196 -19.51 5.39 3.81
C LYS A 196 -19.93 5.06 2.38
N GLN A 197 -19.23 5.59 1.38
CA GLN A 197 -19.51 5.31 -0.05
C GLN A 197 -19.35 3.82 -0.36
N TYR A 198 -18.26 3.20 0.11
CA TYR A 198 -18.03 1.77 -0.02
C TYR A 198 -19.15 0.96 0.67
N SER A 199 -19.52 1.30 1.91
CA SER A 199 -20.60 0.63 2.62
C SER A 199 -21.96 0.77 1.94
N ALA A 200 -22.22 1.90 1.26
CA ALA A 200 -23.46 2.11 0.52
C ALA A 200 -23.55 1.20 -0.72
N GLY A 201 -22.44 1.02 -1.47
CA GLY A 201 -22.42 0.18 -2.66
C GLY A 201 -22.37 -1.33 -2.38
N VAL A 202 -21.97 -1.74 -1.17
CA VAL A 202 -21.83 -3.17 -0.81
C VAL A 202 -23.10 -3.77 -0.19
N LYS A 203 -24.06 -2.95 0.24
CA LYS A 203 -25.38 -3.40 0.71
C LYS A 203 -26.12 -4.12 -0.41
#